data_AF-A0A498KCH9-F1
#
_entry.id   AF-A0A498KCH9-F1
#
_cell.length_a   1.000
_cell.length_b   1.000
_cell.length_c   1.000
_cell.angle_alpha   90.00
_cell.angle_beta   90.00
_cell.angle_gamma   90.00
#
_symmetry.space_group_name_H-M   'P 1'
#
loop_
_entity.id
_entity.type
_entity.pdbx_description
1 polymer ?
#
loop_
_entity_poly.entity_id
_entity_poly.type
_entity_poly.pdbx_seq_one_letter_code
_entity_poly.pdbx_strand_id
1 'polypeptide(L)'
;MAAVSPSSSSEGRWKYNVFLNFRGEDTRKIFVGHLYKALDQKAINTFIDAKELRKGNDLSELLTAISNSRLSIVVFSENYASSTWCLKELVQIMECMDTHKQIVVPVFYQVNPSDIRKLEGSFAEAFAKHEHHSNVDMKQVQSWRSALARATDLFGWDSQNYNDCKLLRLLDVISVFSQLVTLTLCRNNSESLPATVDRLHCLRHLNVEACRRLKSIPQLSSSIKDVDAHDCTALETVATPNPHDCNALETVSTPKPHKMNLYFTFSNCLQLVQRNPFRNIVATLFHHQVSLSLMCTQVEHKLSQPLFVLLQGNQLQLLSLNMSFSGSEIPDWFSHQCMGSSVTLQLPLNYYHNKVLGFAICAVSKFRGAHYCASDLSVRCFCIFKGDHGDFNYNFYMVDWGSRVRFLDSDHIFLGYVPWSKCTLIETGKLPIKHCYTEATFKIVVKENGAYASDFRAAV
;
A
#
# COMPACT_ATOMS: atom_id res chain seq x y z
N MET A 1 27.34 -34.15 -25.91
CA MET A 1 27.49 -33.31 -24.70
C MET A 1 26.12 -32.76 -24.37
N ALA A 2 25.48 -33.28 -23.32
CA ALA A 2 24.14 -32.88 -22.92
C ALA A 2 24.17 -31.49 -22.25
N ALA A 3 23.27 -30.61 -22.67
CA ALA A 3 23.12 -29.27 -22.15
C ALA A 3 22.59 -29.29 -20.71
N VAL A 4 23.31 -28.63 -19.81
CA VAL A 4 22.86 -28.36 -18.44
C VAL A 4 21.77 -27.30 -18.51
N SER A 5 20.55 -27.68 -18.15
CA SER A 5 19.44 -26.75 -17.94
C SER A 5 19.57 -26.15 -16.53
N PRO A 6 19.39 -24.83 -16.34
CA PRO A 6 19.41 -24.25 -15.01
C PRO A 6 18.18 -24.73 -14.23
N SER A 7 18.42 -25.17 -13.00
CA SER A 7 17.42 -25.67 -12.07
C SER A 7 16.30 -24.64 -11.85
N SER A 8 15.07 -25.08 -12.10
CA SER A 8 13.85 -24.35 -11.78
C SER A 8 13.74 -24.06 -10.28
N SER A 9 13.24 -22.87 -9.98
CA SER A 9 12.91 -22.32 -8.68
C SER A 9 12.19 -23.28 -7.73
N SER A 10 12.46 -23.13 -6.43
CA SER A 10 11.96 -23.89 -5.29
C SER A 10 10.43 -23.82 -5.10
N GLU A 11 9.65 -24.61 -5.84
CA GLU A 11 8.19 -24.73 -5.64
C GLU A 11 7.75 -25.78 -4.59
N GLY A 12 8.67 -26.37 -3.81
CA GLY A 12 8.37 -27.58 -3.02
C GLY A 12 8.26 -27.46 -1.48
N ARG A 13 8.22 -26.28 -0.86
CA ARG A 13 8.41 -26.19 0.62
C ARG A 13 7.18 -26.49 1.49
N TRP A 14 5.96 -26.21 1.03
CA TRP A 14 4.75 -26.31 1.86
C TRP A 14 3.70 -27.23 1.22
N LYS A 15 3.12 -28.13 2.01
CA LYS A 15 2.04 -29.03 1.57
C LYS A 15 0.72 -28.29 1.41
N TYR A 16 0.43 -27.34 2.30
CA TYR A 16 -0.80 -26.55 2.29
C TYR A 16 -0.49 -25.06 2.15
N ASN A 17 -1.41 -24.33 1.52
CA ASN A 17 -1.33 -22.87 1.46
C ASN A 17 -1.84 -22.23 2.75
N VAL A 18 -2.96 -22.73 3.28
CA VAL A 18 -3.65 -22.18 4.44
C VAL A 18 -3.99 -23.27 5.45
N PHE A 19 -3.75 -23.02 6.73
CA PHE A 19 -4.30 -23.76 7.86
C PHE A 19 -5.43 -22.93 8.49
N LEU A 20 -6.62 -23.52 8.67
CA LEU A 20 -7.72 -22.88 9.38
C LEU A 20 -7.83 -23.45 10.79
N ASN A 21 -7.61 -22.58 11.77
CA ASN A 21 -7.79 -22.87 13.19
C ASN A 21 -9.01 -22.10 13.72
N PHE A 22 -9.99 -22.82 14.26
CA PHE A 22 -11.29 -22.24 14.62
C PHE A 22 -12.05 -23.17 15.58
N ARG A 23 -13.06 -22.63 16.27
CA ARG A 23 -14.03 -23.44 17.01
C ARG A 23 -15.13 -23.92 16.07
N GLY A 24 -15.22 -25.23 15.88
CA GLY A 24 -16.18 -25.88 14.99
C GLY A 24 -17.63 -25.56 15.31
N GLU A 25 -18.00 -25.71 16.58
CA GLU A 25 -19.32 -25.41 17.13
C GLU A 25 -19.81 -23.99 16.80
N ASP A 26 -18.93 -23.00 16.90
CA ASP A 26 -19.29 -21.59 16.71
C ASP A 26 -19.38 -21.21 15.22
N THR A 27 -18.47 -21.69 14.38
CA THR A 27 -18.22 -21.07 13.08
C THR A 27 -18.25 -22.00 11.86
N ARG A 28 -18.27 -23.33 12.04
CA ARG A 28 -18.07 -24.29 10.92
C ARG A 28 -19.12 -24.17 9.82
N LYS A 29 -20.41 -24.11 10.17
CA LYS A 29 -21.50 -24.08 9.18
C LYS A 29 -21.80 -22.70 8.63
N ILE A 30 -21.21 -21.67 9.24
CA ILE A 30 -21.44 -20.27 8.92
C ILE A 30 -20.15 -19.67 8.34
N PHE A 31 -19.51 -18.76 9.05
CA PHE A 31 -18.32 -18.04 8.63
C PHE A 31 -17.20 -18.94 8.07
N VAL A 32 -16.75 -19.97 8.81
CA VAL A 32 -15.62 -20.81 8.38
C VAL A 32 -15.99 -21.70 7.19
N GLY A 33 -17.20 -22.22 7.13
CA GLY A 33 -17.67 -23.02 5.99
C GLY A 33 -17.70 -22.22 4.70
N HIS A 34 -18.16 -20.97 4.79
CA HIS A 34 -18.14 -20.03 3.67
C HIS A 34 -16.71 -19.62 3.28
N LEU A 35 -15.83 -19.34 4.26
CA LEU A 35 -14.40 -19.08 4.05
C LEU A 35 -13.71 -20.24 3.33
N TYR A 36 -13.92 -21.47 3.79
CA TYR A 36 -13.34 -22.66 3.18
C TYR A 36 -13.82 -22.85 1.74
N LYS A 37 -15.12 -22.70 1.48
CA LYS A 37 -15.66 -22.78 0.12
C LYS A 37 -15.06 -21.71 -0.80
N ALA A 38 -14.85 -20.50 -0.29
CA ALA A 38 -14.21 -19.42 -1.02
C ALA A 38 -12.73 -19.70 -1.34
N LEU A 39 -12.00 -20.30 -0.41
CA LEU A 39 -10.61 -20.76 -0.61
C LEU A 39 -10.52 -21.85 -1.69
N ASP A 40 -11.40 -22.85 -1.59
CA ASP A 40 -11.47 -23.99 -2.50
C ASP A 40 -11.80 -23.54 -3.95
N GLN A 41 -12.76 -22.63 -4.11
CA GLN A 41 -13.10 -22.02 -5.41
C GLN A 41 -11.93 -21.29 -6.08
N LYS A 42 -10.91 -20.88 -5.33
CA LYS A 42 -9.69 -20.23 -5.82
C LYS A 42 -8.51 -21.20 -5.98
N ALA A 43 -8.76 -22.50 -5.86
CA ALA A 43 -7.74 -23.55 -5.89
C ALA A 43 -6.63 -23.35 -4.83
N ILE A 44 -6.97 -22.77 -3.67
CA ILE A 44 -6.04 -22.58 -2.56
C ILE A 44 -6.12 -23.77 -1.64
N ASN A 45 -5.06 -24.57 -1.63
CA ASN A 45 -4.99 -25.80 -0.85
C ASN A 45 -5.04 -25.49 0.66
N THR A 46 -6.20 -25.75 1.25
CA THR A 46 -6.51 -25.35 2.63
C THR A 46 -6.71 -26.57 3.50
N PHE A 47 -5.93 -26.68 4.57
CA PHE A 47 -6.21 -27.63 5.63
C PHE A 47 -7.25 -27.02 6.58
N ILE A 48 -8.40 -27.67 6.69
CA ILE A 48 -9.46 -27.31 7.63
C ILE A 48 -9.51 -28.35 8.75
N ASP A 49 -9.54 -27.89 10.00
CA ASP A 49 -9.79 -28.79 11.12
C ASP A 49 -11.26 -29.30 11.11
N ALA A 50 -11.47 -30.41 10.41
CA ALA A 50 -12.76 -31.08 10.30
C ALA A 50 -13.11 -31.95 11.54
N LYS A 51 -12.29 -31.92 12.60
CA LYS A 51 -12.26 -33.00 13.60
C LYS A 51 -13.38 -33.09 14.63
N GLU A 52 -14.41 -32.23 14.63
CA GLU A 52 -15.59 -32.62 15.45
C GLU A 52 -16.32 -33.85 14.88
N LEU A 53 -15.96 -34.31 13.68
CA LEU A 53 -16.46 -35.56 13.08
C LEU A 53 -15.49 -36.75 13.14
N ARG A 54 -14.25 -36.60 13.63
CA ARG A 54 -13.28 -37.73 13.75
C ARG A 54 -12.65 -37.77 15.14
N LYS A 55 -13.34 -38.46 16.06
CA LYS A 55 -12.71 -39.02 17.26
C LYS A 55 -11.57 -39.95 16.80
N GLY A 56 -10.31 -39.50 16.88
CA GLY A 56 -9.16 -40.42 16.81
C GLY A 56 -7.97 -40.09 15.91
N ASN A 57 -7.88 -38.95 15.21
CA ASN A 57 -6.63 -38.63 14.49
C ASN A 57 -5.58 -38.03 15.43
N ASP A 58 -4.34 -38.51 15.32
CA ASP A 58 -3.19 -38.19 16.16
C ASP A 58 -2.83 -36.68 16.14
N LEU A 59 -2.43 -36.13 17.29
CA LEU A 59 -2.00 -34.72 17.43
C LEU A 59 -0.84 -34.42 16.49
N SER A 60 0.01 -35.41 16.23
CA SER A 60 1.15 -35.35 15.32
C SER A 60 0.78 -34.92 13.88
N GLU A 61 -0.34 -35.41 13.33
CA GLU A 61 -0.77 -35.05 11.97
C GLU A 61 -1.20 -33.59 11.87
N LEU A 62 -1.86 -33.07 12.91
CA LEU A 62 -2.28 -31.67 12.99
C LEU A 62 -1.09 -30.73 13.11
N LEU A 63 -0.16 -31.04 14.01
CA LEU A 63 1.07 -30.26 14.17
C LEU A 63 1.91 -30.27 12.87
N THR A 64 1.92 -31.40 12.15
CA THR A 64 2.56 -31.52 10.84
C THR A 64 1.84 -30.68 9.78
N ALA A 65 0.51 -30.62 9.80
CA ALA A 65 -0.25 -29.78 8.88
C ALA A 65 0.01 -28.29 9.13
N ILE A 66 0.09 -27.86 10.39
CA ILE A 66 0.44 -26.50 10.78
C ILE A 66 1.83 -26.16 10.24
N SER A 67 2.85 -26.98 10.53
CA SER A 67 4.23 -26.69 10.10
C SER A 67 4.40 -26.70 8.57
N ASN A 68 3.61 -27.52 7.86
CA ASN A 68 3.60 -27.57 6.39
C ASN A 68 2.63 -26.60 5.73
N SER A 69 2.07 -25.64 6.48
CA SER A 69 1.23 -24.58 5.93
C SER A 69 2.04 -23.29 5.75
N ARG A 70 1.81 -22.57 4.65
CA ARG A 70 2.43 -21.25 4.43
C ARG A 70 1.84 -20.18 5.36
N LEU A 71 0.55 -20.30 5.68
CA LEU A 71 -0.20 -19.35 6.48
C LEU A 71 -1.20 -20.06 7.40
N SER A 72 -1.47 -19.47 8.56
CA SER A 72 -2.53 -19.88 9.48
C SER A 72 -3.54 -18.75 9.69
N ILE A 73 -4.83 -19.01 9.42
CA ILE A 73 -5.93 -18.11 9.82
C ILE A 73 -6.48 -18.63 11.14
N VAL A 74 -6.47 -17.77 12.15
CA VAL A 74 -6.98 -18.08 13.50
C VAL A 74 -8.30 -17.34 13.69
N VAL A 75 -9.41 -18.08 13.70
CA VAL A 75 -10.74 -17.49 13.89
C VAL A 75 -11.13 -17.60 15.36
N PHE A 76 -10.94 -16.51 16.09
CA PHE A 76 -11.41 -16.36 17.46
C PHE A 76 -12.92 -16.13 17.47
N SER A 77 -13.62 -16.94 18.26
CA SER A 77 -15.06 -16.89 18.47
C SER A 77 -15.35 -17.06 19.97
N GLU A 78 -16.61 -16.86 20.37
CA GLU A 78 -17.03 -16.83 21.77
C GLU A 78 -16.55 -18.04 22.58
N ASN A 79 -16.66 -19.27 22.04
CA ASN A 79 -16.28 -20.50 22.73
C ASN A 79 -14.91 -21.03 22.30
N TYR A 80 -14.08 -20.23 21.62
CA TYR A 80 -12.77 -20.67 21.12
C TYR A 80 -11.89 -21.24 22.24
N ALA A 81 -11.76 -20.53 23.36
CA ALA A 81 -10.91 -20.94 24.48
C ALA A 81 -11.46 -22.14 25.25
N SER A 82 -12.72 -22.55 25.05
CA SER A 82 -13.25 -23.77 25.68
C SER A 82 -12.60 -25.05 25.15
N SER A 83 -12.03 -25.00 23.93
CA SER A 83 -11.38 -26.14 23.29
C SER A 83 -9.88 -26.18 23.57
N THR A 84 -9.43 -27.15 24.37
CA THR A 84 -7.99 -27.37 24.60
C THR A 84 -7.23 -27.71 23.31
N TRP A 85 -7.92 -28.24 22.30
CA TRP A 85 -7.35 -28.47 20.97
C TRP A 85 -7.07 -27.17 20.23
N CYS A 86 -8.04 -26.25 20.16
CA CYS A 86 -7.84 -24.95 19.51
C CYS A 86 -6.67 -24.19 20.17
N LEU A 87 -6.56 -24.25 21.51
CA LEU A 87 -5.47 -23.64 22.27
C LEU A 87 -4.10 -24.29 22.00
N LYS A 88 -4.03 -25.61 21.90
CA LYS A 88 -2.78 -26.33 21.54
C LYS A 88 -2.32 -26.01 20.12
N GLU A 89 -3.25 -25.96 19.18
CA GLU A 89 -2.98 -25.55 17.80
C GLU A 89 -2.46 -24.11 17.74
N LEU A 90 -3.08 -23.20 18.51
CA LEU A 90 -2.64 -21.81 18.57
C LEU A 90 -1.19 -21.69 19.05
N VAL A 91 -0.81 -22.43 20.10
CA VAL A 91 0.59 -22.47 20.58
C VAL A 91 1.52 -22.90 19.45
N GLN A 92 1.19 -23.99 18.75
CA GLN A 92 2.01 -24.47 17.63
C GLN A 92 2.10 -23.45 16.48
N ILE A 93 0.99 -22.78 16.15
CA ILE A 93 0.95 -21.74 15.13
C ILE A 93 1.90 -20.60 15.51
N MET A 94 1.89 -20.16 16.78
CA MET A 94 2.79 -19.11 17.26
C MET A 94 4.26 -19.56 17.24
N GLU A 95 4.55 -20.82 17.58
CA GLU A 95 5.89 -21.38 17.43
C GLU A 95 6.35 -21.44 15.96
N CYS A 96 5.46 -21.83 15.04
CA CYS A 96 5.72 -21.86 13.60
C CYS A 96 5.92 -20.45 13.02
N MET A 97 5.23 -19.44 13.54
CA MET A 97 5.51 -18.04 13.21
C MET A 97 6.96 -17.69 13.57
N ASP A 98 7.42 -18.05 14.76
CA ASP A 98 8.75 -17.68 15.24
C ASP A 98 9.86 -18.42 14.48
N THR A 99 9.69 -19.74 14.32
CA THR A 99 10.71 -20.67 13.80
C THR A 99 10.70 -20.81 12.29
N HIS A 100 9.53 -20.91 11.67
CA HIS A 100 9.36 -21.15 10.24
C HIS A 100 8.95 -19.90 9.46
N LYS A 101 8.78 -18.76 10.15
CA LYS A 101 8.30 -17.49 9.58
C LYS A 101 6.94 -17.66 8.89
N GLN A 102 6.12 -18.56 9.43
CA GLN A 102 4.73 -18.72 9.00
C GLN A 102 3.95 -17.43 9.27
N ILE A 103 3.04 -17.09 8.36
CA ILE A 103 2.18 -15.91 8.48
C ILE A 103 0.94 -16.30 9.29
N VAL A 104 0.56 -15.47 10.24
CA VAL A 104 -0.64 -15.71 11.08
C VAL A 104 -1.57 -14.52 10.98
N VAL A 105 -2.84 -14.80 10.69
CA VAL A 105 -3.89 -13.79 10.53
C VAL A 105 -5.01 -14.10 11.52
N PRO A 106 -5.11 -13.34 12.63
CA PRO A 106 -6.24 -13.47 13.54
C PRO A 106 -7.50 -12.80 12.98
N VAL A 107 -8.64 -13.48 13.15
CA VAL A 107 -9.98 -13.01 12.80
C VAL A 107 -10.84 -13.08 14.06
N PHE A 108 -11.41 -11.96 14.46
CA PHE A 108 -12.24 -11.83 15.65
C PHE A 108 -13.72 -11.88 15.25
N TYR A 109 -14.29 -13.08 15.29
CA TYR A 109 -15.66 -13.37 14.91
C TYR A 109 -16.61 -13.19 16.09
N GLN A 110 -17.38 -12.09 16.06
CA GLN A 110 -18.34 -11.67 17.08
C GLN A 110 -17.76 -11.55 18.50
N VAL A 111 -16.46 -11.32 18.62
CA VAL A 111 -15.75 -11.18 19.89
C VAL A 111 -14.88 -9.92 19.88
N ASN A 112 -14.73 -9.27 21.04
CA ASN A 112 -13.82 -8.13 21.18
C ASN A 112 -12.38 -8.64 21.39
N PRO A 113 -11.39 -8.19 20.59
CA PRO A 113 -9.98 -8.55 20.78
C PRO A 113 -9.46 -8.29 22.20
N SER A 114 -10.00 -7.26 22.88
CA SER A 114 -9.63 -6.89 24.25
C SER A 114 -10.01 -7.98 25.26
N ASP A 115 -11.17 -8.60 25.09
CA ASP A 115 -11.68 -9.64 26.00
C ASP A 115 -10.80 -10.89 25.91
N ILE A 116 -10.31 -11.21 24.71
CA ILE A 116 -9.38 -12.31 24.48
C ILE A 116 -8.02 -12.00 25.10
N ARG A 117 -7.52 -10.78 24.90
CA ARG A 117 -6.22 -10.34 25.41
C ARG A 117 -6.17 -10.34 26.93
N LYS A 118 -7.23 -9.85 27.57
CA LYS A 118 -7.34 -9.74 29.02
C LYS A 118 -7.94 -10.99 29.68
N LEU A 119 -8.41 -11.94 28.87
CA LEU A 119 -9.15 -13.12 29.32
C LEU A 119 -10.36 -12.74 30.16
N GLU A 120 -11.24 -11.94 29.57
CA GLU A 120 -12.53 -11.50 30.13
C GLU A 120 -13.68 -12.29 29.48
N GLY A 121 -14.88 -12.23 30.08
CA GLY A 121 -16.08 -12.90 29.55
C GLY A 121 -15.92 -14.42 29.38
N SER A 122 -16.34 -14.95 28.24
CA SER A 122 -16.29 -16.40 27.94
C SER A 122 -14.88 -16.98 27.98
N PHE A 123 -13.85 -16.17 27.68
CA PHE A 123 -12.45 -16.58 27.77
C PHE A 123 -12.03 -16.76 29.24
N ALA A 124 -12.48 -15.89 30.15
CA ALA A 124 -12.23 -16.04 31.58
C ALA A 124 -12.80 -17.36 32.13
N GLU A 125 -14.06 -17.63 31.79
CA GLU A 125 -14.77 -18.83 32.22
C GLU A 125 -14.12 -20.11 31.70
N ALA A 126 -13.66 -20.10 30.43
CA ALA A 126 -12.96 -21.22 29.84
C ALA A 126 -11.64 -21.52 30.57
N PHE A 127 -10.83 -20.49 30.87
CA PHE A 127 -9.57 -20.68 31.59
C PHE A 127 -9.77 -21.16 33.03
N ALA A 128 -10.77 -20.64 33.75
CA ALA A 128 -11.11 -21.13 35.08
C ALA A 128 -11.43 -22.64 35.07
N LYS A 129 -12.16 -23.12 34.05
CA LYS A 129 -12.44 -24.56 33.88
C LYS A 129 -11.18 -25.38 33.62
N HIS A 130 -10.27 -24.89 32.78
CA HIS A 130 -9.03 -25.61 32.46
C HIS A 130 -8.06 -25.69 33.65
N GLU A 131 -8.00 -24.66 34.48
CA GLU A 131 -7.15 -24.63 35.68
C GLU A 131 -7.59 -25.62 36.76
N HIS A 132 -8.89 -25.90 36.84
CA HIS A 132 -9.44 -26.87 37.78
C HIS A 132 -9.47 -28.31 37.25
N HIS A 133 -9.06 -28.54 35.99
CA HIS A 133 -9.11 -29.87 35.38
C HIS A 133 -7.81 -30.65 35.60
N SER A 134 -7.90 -31.80 36.26
CA SER A 134 -6.74 -32.61 36.71
C SER A 134 -5.80 -33.11 35.60
N ASN A 135 -6.22 -33.03 34.34
CA ASN A 135 -5.48 -33.54 33.18
C ASN A 135 -4.65 -32.45 32.46
N VAL A 136 -4.65 -31.20 32.94
CA VAL A 136 -3.94 -30.07 32.32
C VAL A 136 -2.90 -29.51 33.29
N ASP A 137 -1.64 -29.45 32.86
CA ASP A 137 -0.55 -28.85 33.65
C ASP A 137 -0.62 -27.31 33.58
N MET A 138 -0.31 -26.64 34.69
CA MET A 138 -0.24 -25.17 34.78
C MET A 138 0.70 -24.55 33.74
N LYS A 139 1.78 -25.24 33.36
CA LYS A 139 2.66 -24.78 32.27
C LYS A 139 1.95 -24.72 30.92
N GLN A 140 1.04 -25.66 30.63
CA GLN A 140 0.24 -25.64 29.40
C GLN A 140 -0.77 -24.49 29.42
N VAL A 141 -1.45 -24.28 30.56
CA VAL A 141 -2.38 -23.14 30.69
C VAL A 141 -1.63 -21.83 30.45
N GLN A 142 -0.43 -21.68 31.00
CA GLN A 142 0.38 -20.48 30.80
C GLN A 142 0.83 -20.29 29.35
N SER A 143 1.17 -21.36 28.62
CA SER A 143 1.51 -21.25 27.20
C SER A 143 0.30 -20.85 26.36
N TRP A 144 -0.91 -21.33 26.68
CA TRP A 144 -2.14 -20.90 26.03
C TRP A 144 -2.44 -19.41 26.26
N ARG A 145 -2.28 -18.91 27.50
CA ARG A 145 -2.43 -17.49 27.81
C ARG A 145 -1.48 -16.63 26.98
N SER A 146 -0.20 -17.04 26.94
CA SER A 146 0.83 -16.34 26.16
C SER A 146 0.49 -16.35 24.67
N ALA A 147 0.07 -17.49 24.12
CA ALA A 147 -0.27 -17.60 22.71
C ALA A 147 -1.48 -16.75 22.33
N LEU A 148 -2.53 -16.70 23.17
CA LEU A 148 -3.68 -15.81 22.97
C LEU A 148 -3.28 -14.34 23.00
N ALA A 149 -2.55 -13.92 24.04
CA ALA A 149 -2.09 -12.54 24.17
C ALA A 149 -1.29 -12.12 22.92
N ARG A 150 -0.28 -12.93 22.56
CA ARG A 150 0.54 -12.69 21.37
C ARG A 150 -0.27 -12.66 20.09
N ALA A 151 -1.18 -13.62 19.89
CA ALA A 151 -2.01 -13.67 18.69
C ALA A 151 -2.94 -12.46 18.59
N THR A 152 -3.45 -11.93 19.71
CA THR A 152 -4.28 -10.72 19.74
C THR A 152 -3.49 -9.41 19.59
N ASP A 153 -2.17 -9.45 19.74
CA ASP A 153 -1.28 -8.33 19.44
C ASP A 153 -0.91 -8.28 17.94
N LEU A 154 -1.21 -9.33 17.18
CA LEU A 154 -1.03 -9.33 15.73
C LEU A 154 -2.11 -8.52 15.03
N PHE A 155 -1.79 -8.00 13.84
CA PHE A 155 -2.77 -7.35 12.98
C PHE A 155 -3.86 -8.34 12.55
N GLY A 156 -5.10 -8.06 12.95
CA GLY A 156 -6.25 -8.94 12.75
C GLY A 156 -7.49 -8.23 12.24
N TRP A 157 -8.52 -9.04 11.99
CA TRP A 157 -9.77 -8.59 11.39
C TRP A 157 -10.92 -8.63 12.40
N ASP A 158 -11.50 -7.48 12.75
CA ASP A 158 -12.63 -7.38 13.69
C ASP A 158 -13.97 -7.38 12.94
N SER A 159 -14.79 -8.40 13.18
CA SER A 159 -16.09 -8.57 12.51
C SER A 159 -17.19 -7.60 12.99
N GLN A 160 -17.03 -6.94 14.15
CA GLN A 160 -18.04 -6.02 14.68
C GLN A 160 -17.97 -4.63 14.03
N ASN A 161 -16.81 -4.25 13.48
CA ASN A 161 -16.57 -2.94 12.85
C ASN A 161 -17.02 -2.84 11.39
N TYR A 162 -17.66 -3.87 10.83
CA TYR A 162 -18.13 -3.89 9.43
C TYR A 162 -19.62 -4.19 9.37
N ASN A 163 -20.43 -3.18 9.02
CA ASN A 163 -21.84 -3.38 8.64
C ASN A 163 -21.93 -4.38 7.47
N ASP A 164 -22.94 -5.24 7.52
CA ASP A 164 -23.08 -6.50 6.78
C ASP A 164 -22.71 -6.49 5.28
N CYS A 165 -21.46 -6.86 4.99
CA CYS A 165 -20.96 -7.34 3.68
C CYS A 165 -19.97 -8.51 3.88
N LYS A 166 -20.21 -9.34 4.91
CA LYS A 166 -19.23 -10.08 5.74
C LYS A 166 -18.56 -11.34 5.16
N LEU A 167 -18.46 -11.49 3.84
CA LEU A 167 -17.67 -12.60 3.26
C LEU A 167 -16.84 -12.22 2.03
N LEU A 168 -17.23 -11.17 1.32
CA LEU A 168 -16.61 -10.76 0.06
C LEU A 168 -15.26 -10.03 0.24
N ARG A 169 -14.90 -9.60 1.45
CA ARG A 169 -13.59 -8.96 1.74
C ARG A 169 -12.57 -9.88 2.43
N LEU A 170 -13.00 -11.05 2.91
CA LEU A 170 -12.07 -12.10 3.35
C LEU A 170 -11.43 -12.80 2.14
N LEU A 171 -12.13 -12.80 0.99
CA LEU A 171 -11.55 -13.10 -0.33
C LEU A 171 -10.38 -12.16 -0.69
N ASP A 172 -10.37 -10.92 -0.19
CA ASP A 172 -9.24 -10.01 -0.36
C ASP A 172 -8.05 -10.46 0.49
N VAL A 173 -8.27 -10.94 1.72
CA VAL A 173 -7.24 -11.53 2.61
C VAL A 173 -6.59 -12.77 2.00
N ILE A 174 -7.35 -13.52 1.20
CA ILE A 174 -6.93 -14.73 0.51
C ILE A 174 -6.16 -14.41 -0.78
N SER A 175 -6.49 -13.30 -1.45
CA SER A 175 -5.73 -12.75 -2.58
C SER A 175 -4.35 -12.18 -2.18
N VAL A 176 -4.05 -12.10 -0.86
CA VAL A 176 -2.90 -11.37 -0.31
C VAL A 176 -1.52 -11.92 -0.69
N PHE A 177 -1.34 -13.22 -0.97
CA PHE A 177 0.02 -13.81 -0.94
C PHE A 177 0.75 -13.93 -2.28
N SER A 178 0.15 -13.52 -3.38
CA SER A 178 0.82 -13.33 -4.68
C SER A 178 0.29 -12.13 -5.49
N GLN A 179 -0.77 -11.46 -5.03
CA GLN A 179 -1.42 -10.37 -5.76
C GLN A 179 -2.02 -9.29 -4.85
N LEU A 180 -1.61 -9.17 -3.56
CA LEU A 180 -2.17 -8.09 -2.73
C LEU A 180 -1.85 -6.75 -3.37
N VAL A 181 -2.86 -6.06 -3.90
CA VAL A 181 -2.71 -4.75 -4.53
C VAL A 181 -3.00 -3.64 -3.52
N THR A 182 -3.91 -3.85 -2.56
CA THR A 182 -4.33 -2.83 -1.59
C THR A 182 -4.37 -3.36 -0.17
N LEU A 183 -3.71 -2.68 0.79
CA LEU A 183 -3.73 -2.97 2.23
C LEU A 183 -4.35 -1.79 2.97
N THR A 184 -5.44 -2.02 3.71
CA THR A 184 -6.13 -0.98 4.49
C THR A 184 -6.08 -1.33 5.97
N LEU A 185 -5.51 -0.43 6.76
CA LEU A 185 -5.23 -0.54 8.19
C LEU A 185 -5.70 0.71 8.95
N CYS A 186 -6.67 1.46 8.40
CA CYS A 186 -7.11 2.73 8.98
C CYS A 186 -7.53 2.59 10.46
N ARG A 187 -7.34 3.68 11.22
CA ARG A 187 -7.84 3.83 12.61
C ARG A 187 -7.34 2.74 13.56
N ASN A 188 -6.20 2.11 13.23
CA ASN A 188 -5.56 1.14 14.10
C ASN A 188 -4.72 1.83 15.18
N ASN A 189 -4.61 1.16 16.33
CA ASN A 189 -3.94 1.68 17.52
C ASN A 189 -2.47 1.22 17.67
N SER A 190 -1.87 0.68 16.62
CA SER A 190 -0.49 0.19 16.62
C SER A 190 0.52 1.32 16.49
N GLU A 191 1.66 1.19 17.17
CA GLU A 191 2.75 2.17 17.05
C GLU A 191 3.65 1.94 15.83
N SER A 192 3.61 0.75 15.26
CA SER A 192 4.42 0.35 14.10
C SER A 192 3.64 -0.58 13.17
N LEU A 193 3.97 -0.52 11.88
CA LEU A 193 3.56 -1.54 10.91
C LEU A 193 4.44 -2.80 11.06
N PRO A 194 3.91 -3.99 10.73
CA PRO A 194 4.69 -5.20 10.88
C PRO A 194 5.86 -5.20 9.88
N ALA A 195 7.00 -5.75 10.30
CA ALA A 195 8.22 -5.81 9.48
C ALA A 195 8.09 -6.71 8.23
N THR A 196 6.91 -7.28 7.97
CA THR A 196 6.61 -8.15 6.84
C THR A 196 5.93 -7.43 5.67
N VAL A 197 5.61 -6.14 5.80
CA VAL A 197 4.95 -5.34 4.74
C VAL A 197 5.86 -5.17 3.52
N ASP A 198 7.18 -5.18 3.71
CA ASP A 198 8.19 -5.15 2.65
C ASP A 198 8.13 -6.37 1.71
N ARG A 199 7.61 -7.51 2.20
CA ARG A 199 7.46 -8.77 1.44
C ARG A 199 6.19 -8.82 0.59
N LEU A 200 5.35 -7.78 0.64
CA LEU A 200 4.14 -7.70 -0.16
C LEU A 200 4.48 -7.18 -1.57
N HIS A 201 5.10 -8.03 -2.39
CA HIS A 201 5.70 -7.65 -3.69
C HIS A 201 4.72 -7.09 -4.74
N CYS A 202 3.41 -7.25 -4.56
CA CYS A 202 2.39 -6.70 -5.46
C CYS A 202 1.64 -5.50 -4.87
N LEU A 203 1.96 -5.08 -3.64
CA LEU A 203 1.24 -4.02 -2.92
C LEU A 203 1.42 -2.69 -3.63
N ARG A 204 0.33 -2.16 -4.18
CA ARG A 204 0.29 -0.86 -4.86
C ARG A 204 -0.31 0.23 -3.98
N HIS A 205 -1.22 -0.09 -3.06
CA HIS A 205 -1.92 0.89 -2.23
C HIS A 205 -1.86 0.51 -0.76
N LEU A 206 -1.37 1.40 0.09
CA LEU A 206 -1.38 1.26 1.55
C LEU A 206 -2.20 2.39 2.15
N ASN A 207 -3.28 2.07 2.85
CA ASN A 207 -4.08 3.03 3.59
C ASN A 207 -3.92 2.78 5.09
N VAL A 208 -3.32 3.73 5.79
CA VAL A 208 -3.14 3.75 7.26
C VAL A 208 -3.79 4.99 7.86
N GLU A 209 -4.77 5.58 7.19
CA GLU A 209 -5.49 6.78 7.61
C GLU A 209 -5.94 6.71 9.09
N ALA A 210 -5.73 7.79 9.83
CA ALA A 210 -6.09 7.95 11.24
C ALA A 210 -5.48 6.90 12.19
N CYS A 211 -4.34 6.29 11.83
CA CYS A 211 -3.51 5.51 12.76
C CYS A 211 -2.70 6.44 13.67
N ARG A 212 -3.39 7.12 14.60
CA ARG A 212 -2.83 8.25 15.39
C ARG A 212 -1.67 7.90 16.31
N ARG A 213 -1.41 6.61 16.57
CA ARG A 213 -0.25 6.13 17.35
C ARG A 213 0.93 5.68 16.49
N LEU A 214 0.74 5.55 15.17
CA LEU A 214 1.76 5.04 14.26
C LEU A 214 2.92 6.04 14.19
N LYS A 215 4.12 5.61 14.62
CA LYS A 215 5.32 6.44 14.66
C LYS A 215 6.13 6.39 13.38
N SER A 216 6.08 5.26 12.67
CA SER A 216 6.86 5.07 11.45
C SER A 216 6.18 4.18 10.42
N ILE A 217 6.42 4.50 9.14
CA ILE A 217 6.12 3.61 8.02
C ILE A 217 7.45 2.98 7.56
N PRO A 218 7.62 1.65 7.68
CA PRO A 218 8.85 0.95 7.29
C PRO A 218 9.00 0.90 5.77
N GLN A 219 10.10 0.33 5.30
CA GLN A 219 10.31 0.11 3.87
C GLN A 219 9.16 -0.71 3.28
N LEU A 220 8.62 -0.21 2.17
CA LEU A 220 7.56 -0.87 1.40
C LEU A 220 8.17 -1.52 0.16
N SER A 221 7.43 -2.45 -0.45
CA SER A 221 7.85 -3.07 -1.70
C SER A 221 7.95 -2.05 -2.85
N SER A 222 8.77 -2.37 -3.85
CA SER A 222 9.02 -1.52 -5.03
C SER A 222 7.80 -1.30 -5.92
N SER A 223 6.72 -2.08 -5.72
CA SER A 223 5.46 -1.96 -6.46
C SER A 223 4.49 -0.93 -5.89
N ILE A 224 4.81 -0.31 -4.74
CA ILE A 224 3.95 0.68 -4.09
C ILE A 224 3.75 1.91 -4.98
N LYS A 225 2.49 2.28 -5.17
CA LYS A 225 2.06 3.45 -5.94
C LYS A 225 1.37 4.49 -5.08
N ASP A 226 0.73 4.08 -4.01
CA ASP A 226 -0.14 4.93 -3.19
C ASP A 226 0.07 4.62 -1.70
N VAL A 227 0.32 5.67 -0.90
CA VAL A 227 0.31 5.59 0.57
C VAL A 227 -0.56 6.71 1.11
N ASP A 228 -1.54 6.34 1.90
CA ASP A 228 -2.49 7.26 2.52
C ASP A 228 -2.36 7.17 4.03
N ALA A 229 -1.66 8.14 4.60
CA ALA A 229 -1.40 8.27 6.03
C ALA A 229 -2.03 9.56 6.59
N HIS A 230 -3.13 10.02 5.98
CA HIS A 230 -3.89 11.15 6.48
C HIS A 230 -4.24 10.98 7.97
N ASP A 231 -4.09 12.03 8.77
CA ASP A 231 -4.42 12.05 10.20
C ASP A 231 -3.60 11.05 11.07
N CYS A 232 -2.40 10.65 10.61
CA CYS A 232 -1.43 9.94 11.43
C CYS A 232 -0.58 10.94 12.26
N THR A 233 -1.18 11.50 13.30
CA THR A 233 -0.62 12.63 14.07
C THR A 233 0.70 12.35 14.78
N ALA A 234 0.99 11.10 15.15
CA ALA A 234 2.24 10.69 15.79
C ALA A 234 3.31 10.20 14.78
N LEU A 235 3.05 10.29 13.48
CA LEU A 235 3.97 9.80 12.47
C LEU A 235 5.21 10.69 12.39
N GLU A 236 6.37 10.14 12.73
CA GLU A 236 7.64 10.85 12.79
C GLU A 236 8.51 10.60 11.55
N THR A 237 8.44 9.38 10.99
CA THR A 237 9.33 8.94 9.91
C THR A 237 8.63 8.07 8.88
N VAL A 238 9.04 8.19 7.61
CA VAL A 238 8.56 7.35 6.51
C VAL A 238 9.76 6.90 5.69
N ALA A 239 9.88 5.61 5.42
CA ALA A 239 10.86 5.12 4.48
C ALA A 239 10.57 5.63 3.06
N THR A 240 11.58 6.14 2.35
CA THR A 240 11.43 6.54 0.94
C THR A 240 11.18 5.31 0.06
N PRO A 241 10.04 5.22 -0.64
CA PRO A 241 9.76 4.16 -1.60
C PRO A 241 10.86 4.06 -2.67
N ASN A 242 11.23 2.84 -3.05
CA ASN A 242 12.22 2.60 -4.09
C ASN A 242 11.57 1.98 -5.36
N PRO A 243 11.15 2.79 -6.35
CA PRO A 243 10.31 2.33 -7.46
C PRO A 243 11.05 1.57 -8.59
N HIS A 244 12.22 0.97 -8.34
CA HIS A 244 13.04 0.34 -9.38
C HIS A 244 12.39 -0.82 -10.17
N ASP A 245 11.32 -1.45 -9.66
CA ASP A 245 10.66 -2.61 -10.30
C ASP A 245 9.27 -2.30 -10.91
N CYS A 246 8.95 -1.05 -11.25
CA CYS A 246 7.68 -0.73 -11.91
C CYS A 246 7.52 -1.38 -13.32
N ASN A 247 8.48 -2.18 -13.78
CA ASN A 247 8.49 -2.91 -15.05
C ASN A 247 7.64 -4.19 -15.07
N ALA A 248 6.65 -4.33 -14.18
CA ALA A 248 5.60 -5.33 -14.41
C ALA A 248 4.83 -4.92 -15.67
N LEU A 249 5.30 -5.41 -16.82
CA LEU A 249 4.61 -5.44 -18.10
C LEU A 249 3.15 -5.80 -17.82
N GLU A 250 2.26 -4.80 -17.81
CA GLU A 250 0.83 -5.06 -17.84
C GLU A 250 0.58 -5.69 -19.21
N THR A 251 0.42 -7.01 -19.21
CA THR A 251 -0.03 -7.75 -20.38
C THR A 251 -1.39 -7.19 -20.78
N VAL A 252 -1.38 -6.57 -21.96
CA VAL A 252 -2.49 -5.90 -22.62
C VAL A 252 -3.76 -6.74 -22.55
N SER A 253 -4.75 -6.29 -21.78
CA SER A 253 -6.13 -6.77 -21.90
C SER A 253 -7.20 -5.75 -21.47
N THR A 254 -6.85 -4.49 -21.18
CA THR A 254 -7.86 -3.43 -21.04
C THR A 254 -7.50 -2.19 -21.86
N PRO A 255 -8.45 -1.62 -22.65
CA PRO A 255 -8.19 -0.54 -23.59
C PRO A 255 -8.19 0.86 -22.96
N LYS A 256 -7.84 1.01 -21.67
CA LYS A 256 -7.74 2.34 -21.03
C LYS A 256 -6.39 2.52 -20.33
N PRO A 257 -5.59 3.54 -20.71
CA PRO A 257 -4.33 3.85 -20.05
C PRO A 257 -4.62 4.44 -18.67
N HIS A 258 -4.72 3.60 -17.64
CA HIS A 258 -4.74 4.08 -16.27
C HIS A 258 -3.35 4.64 -15.93
N LYS A 259 -3.29 5.98 -15.81
CA LYS A 259 -2.08 6.79 -15.58
C LYS A 259 -1.23 6.19 -14.44
N MET A 260 -0.02 5.76 -14.77
CA MET A 260 0.99 5.26 -13.83
C MET A 260 1.58 6.44 -13.03
N ASN A 261 0.95 6.80 -11.91
CA ASN A 261 1.35 7.92 -11.05
C ASN A 261 1.53 7.42 -9.60
N LEU A 262 2.47 8.04 -8.88
CA LEU A 262 2.73 7.82 -7.46
C LEU A 262 1.99 8.88 -6.62
N TYR A 263 1.31 8.48 -5.56
CA TYR A 263 0.54 9.35 -4.67
C TYR A 263 0.91 9.05 -3.20
N PHE A 264 1.39 10.03 -2.45
CA PHE A 264 1.67 9.84 -1.04
C PHE A 264 1.07 10.96 -0.19
N THR A 265 0.12 10.63 0.67
CA THR A 265 -0.65 11.58 1.48
C THR A 265 -0.20 11.50 2.93
N PHE A 266 0.38 12.59 3.44
CA PHE A 266 0.82 12.75 4.83
C PHE A 266 0.21 14.01 5.46
N SER A 267 -1.04 14.32 5.09
CA SER A 267 -1.76 15.46 5.65
C SER A 267 -2.09 15.23 7.13
N ASN A 268 -1.98 16.27 7.94
CA ASN A 268 -2.04 16.28 9.41
C ASN A 268 -0.99 15.39 10.11
N CYS A 269 0.08 14.98 9.41
CA CYS A 269 1.23 14.30 10.03
C CYS A 269 2.22 15.35 10.60
N LEU A 270 1.80 16.06 11.66
CA LEU A 270 2.51 17.23 12.18
C LEU A 270 3.92 16.93 12.75
N GLN A 271 4.15 15.68 13.16
CA GLN A 271 5.44 15.23 13.71
C GLN A 271 6.39 14.68 12.65
N LEU A 272 5.99 14.65 11.37
CA LEU A 272 6.79 14.02 10.32
C LEU A 272 8.02 14.89 10.00
N VAL A 273 9.10 14.68 10.74
CA VAL A 273 10.38 15.38 10.58
C VAL A 273 11.18 14.70 9.46
N GLN A 274 10.66 14.75 8.23
CA GLN A 274 11.41 14.25 7.09
C GLN A 274 11.73 15.37 6.12
N ARG A 275 13.03 15.72 6.04
CA ARG A 275 13.46 16.96 5.41
C ARG A 275 13.22 17.03 3.91
N ASN A 276 13.09 15.92 3.16
CA ASN A 276 13.02 15.94 1.69
C ASN A 276 12.61 14.61 0.99
N PRO A 277 11.61 13.82 1.46
CA PRO A 277 11.25 12.54 0.81
C PRO A 277 10.87 12.73 -0.66
N PHE A 278 10.21 13.84 -1.00
CA PHE A 278 9.90 14.20 -2.39
C PHE A 278 11.14 14.31 -3.28
N ARG A 279 12.15 15.10 -2.86
CA ARG A 279 13.39 15.30 -3.62
C ARG A 279 14.15 14.00 -3.82
N ASN A 280 14.19 13.15 -2.80
CA ASN A 280 14.87 11.86 -2.88
C ASN A 280 14.20 10.92 -3.89
N ILE A 281 12.87 10.84 -3.89
CA ILE A 281 12.14 10.01 -4.86
C ILE A 281 12.28 10.57 -6.28
N VAL A 282 12.17 11.90 -6.45
CA VAL A 282 12.41 12.54 -7.76
C VAL A 282 13.82 12.23 -8.27
N ALA A 283 14.85 12.28 -7.41
CA ALA A 283 16.21 11.89 -7.78
C ALA A 283 16.32 10.40 -8.17
N THR A 284 15.66 9.50 -7.44
CA THR A 284 15.62 8.07 -7.79
C THR A 284 14.92 7.82 -9.13
N LEU A 285 13.80 8.51 -9.38
CA LEU A 285 13.10 8.49 -10.66
C LEU A 285 14.00 9.01 -11.78
N PHE A 286 14.75 10.10 -11.53
CA PHE A 286 15.74 10.66 -12.45
C PHE A 286 16.83 9.64 -12.80
N HIS A 287 17.44 9.00 -11.81
CA HIS A 287 18.50 8.00 -12.06
C HIS A 287 17.98 6.81 -12.87
N HIS A 288 16.80 6.29 -12.55
CA HIS A 288 16.18 5.19 -13.29
C HIS A 288 15.92 5.55 -14.77
N GLN A 289 15.44 6.78 -15.03
CA GLN A 289 15.21 7.29 -16.38
C GLN A 289 16.50 7.39 -17.20
N VAL A 290 17.56 7.93 -16.61
CA VAL A 290 18.87 8.03 -17.27
C VAL A 290 19.44 6.65 -17.58
N SER A 291 19.33 5.68 -16.65
CA SER A 291 19.76 4.30 -16.87
C SER A 291 18.98 3.61 -18.01
N LEU A 292 17.66 3.77 -18.07
CA LEU A 292 16.84 3.26 -19.18
C LEU A 292 17.24 3.90 -20.52
N SER A 293 17.47 5.22 -20.55
CA SER A 293 17.91 5.94 -21.74
C SER A 293 19.28 5.46 -22.23
N LEU A 294 20.23 5.22 -21.32
CA LEU A 294 21.57 4.72 -21.66
C LEU A 294 21.52 3.29 -22.22
N MET A 295 20.71 2.40 -21.61
CA MET A 295 20.48 1.05 -22.14
C MET A 295 19.89 1.09 -23.56
N CYS A 296 18.96 2.00 -23.83
CA CYS A 296 18.39 2.20 -25.16
C CYS A 296 19.44 2.65 -26.19
N THR A 297 20.30 3.61 -25.84
CA THR A 297 21.36 4.08 -26.77
C THR A 297 22.41 3.01 -27.10
N GLN A 298 22.68 2.05 -26.20
CA GLN A 298 23.56 0.91 -26.48
C GLN A 298 22.93 -0.09 -27.46
N VAL A 299 21.59 -0.18 -27.49
CA VAL A 299 20.83 -1.02 -28.44
C VAL A 299 20.70 -0.33 -29.81
N GLU A 300 20.60 1.01 -29.85
CA GLU A 300 20.59 1.82 -31.09
C GLU A 300 21.81 1.56 -31.97
N HIS A 301 23.00 1.38 -31.38
CA HIS A 301 24.21 1.07 -32.14
C HIS A 301 24.19 -0.29 -32.86
N LYS A 302 23.20 -1.16 -32.61
CA LYS A 302 23.05 -2.48 -33.24
C LYS A 302 21.88 -2.60 -34.22
N LEU A 303 21.00 -1.60 -34.33
CA LEU A 303 19.79 -1.66 -35.16
C LEU A 303 19.80 -0.53 -36.21
N SER A 304 19.44 -0.86 -37.46
CA SER A 304 19.47 0.07 -38.62
C SER A 304 18.32 1.09 -38.64
N GLN A 305 17.54 1.21 -37.56
CA GLN A 305 16.49 2.22 -37.39
C GLN A 305 16.62 2.91 -36.02
N PRO A 306 16.26 4.20 -35.88
CA PRO A 306 16.34 4.90 -34.60
C PRO A 306 15.42 4.21 -33.59
N LEU A 307 15.96 3.75 -32.46
CA LEU A 307 15.18 3.08 -31.41
C LEU A 307 14.13 4.02 -30.79
N PHE A 308 14.29 5.33 -31.00
CA PHE A 308 13.25 6.35 -30.80
C PHE A 308 11.89 5.96 -31.39
N VAL A 309 11.85 5.26 -32.55
CA VAL A 309 10.60 4.79 -33.19
C VAL A 309 10.06 3.51 -32.54
N LEU A 310 10.92 2.61 -32.08
CA LEU A 310 10.51 1.37 -31.39
C LEU A 310 9.99 1.62 -29.97
N LEU A 311 10.50 2.66 -29.30
CA LEU A 311 10.01 3.11 -27.99
C LEU A 311 8.63 3.81 -28.06
N GLN A 312 8.16 4.21 -29.25
CA GLN A 312 6.77 4.66 -29.42
C GLN A 312 5.78 3.49 -29.43
N GLY A 313 6.24 2.27 -29.70
CA GLY A 313 5.44 1.04 -29.62
C GLY A 313 5.44 0.37 -28.24
N ASN A 314 6.51 0.54 -27.45
CA ASN A 314 6.61 0.00 -26.09
C ASN A 314 6.42 1.10 -25.04
N GLN A 315 5.33 0.96 -24.26
CA GLN A 315 4.83 1.88 -23.25
C GLN A 315 5.77 2.12 -22.05
N LEU A 316 6.92 2.78 -22.22
CA LEU A 316 7.70 3.30 -21.08
C LEU A 316 7.07 4.62 -20.59
N GLN A 317 5.95 4.53 -19.87
CA GLN A 317 5.33 5.70 -19.24
C GLN A 317 6.14 6.12 -17.99
N LEU A 318 6.80 7.27 -18.06
CA LEU A 318 7.49 7.85 -16.90
C LEU A 318 6.51 8.21 -15.78
N LEU A 319 6.85 7.84 -14.54
CA LEU A 319 5.99 8.06 -13.37
C LEU A 319 5.94 9.55 -12.99
N SER A 320 4.73 10.06 -12.74
CA SER A 320 4.53 11.32 -12.02
C SER A 320 4.52 11.04 -10.51
N LEU A 321 4.90 12.02 -9.70
CA LEU A 321 4.87 11.90 -8.24
C LEU A 321 4.03 13.02 -7.65
N ASN A 322 3.12 12.68 -6.75
CA ASN A 322 2.28 13.61 -6.02
C ASN A 322 2.41 13.34 -4.52
N MET A 323 2.62 14.40 -3.74
CA MET A 323 2.71 14.30 -2.29
C MET A 323 1.99 15.44 -1.59
N SER A 324 1.51 15.19 -0.37
CA SER A 324 1.00 16.23 0.52
C SER A 324 1.55 16.10 1.93
N PHE A 325 1.89 17.23 2.54
CA PHE A 325 2.46 17.33 3.89
C PHE A 325 1.82 18.49 4.63
N SER A 326 1.80 18.42 5.96
CA SER A 326 1.60 19.61 6.78
C SER A 326 2.83 20.51 6.67
N GLY A 327 2.61 21.81 6.51
CA GLY A 327 3.67 22.80 6.38
C GLY A 327 3.19 24.09 5.75
N SER A 328 3.86 25.18 6.12
CA SER A 328 3.48 26.54 5.71
C SER A 328 4.51 27.20 4.81
N GLU A 329 5.61 26.55 4.44
CA GLU A 329 6.68 27.18 3.65
C GLU A 329 7.01 26.39 2.39
N ILE A 330 7.33 27.10 1.31
CA ILE A 330 7.86 26.48 0.09
C ILE A 330 9.27 25.99 0.40
N PRO A 331 9.64 24.75 0.05
CA PRO A 331 11.00 24.27 0.24
C PRO A 331 12.05 25.14 -0.51
N ASP A 332 13.18 25.40 0.14
CA ASP A 332 14.24 26.30 -0.33
C ASP A 332 14.89 25.91 -1.67
N TRP A 333 14.81 24.62 -2.04
CA TRP A 333 15.35 24.09 -3.29
C TRP A 333 14.47 24.34 -4.52
N PHE A 334 13.31 25.00 -4.39
CA PHE A 334 12.53 25.49 -5.52
C PHE A 334 13.12 26.78 -6.08
N SER A 335 13.47 26.77 -7.37
CA SER A 335 14.19 27.86 -8.03
C SER A 335 13.31 29.06 -8.36
N HIS A 336 12.03 28.84 -8.70
CA HIS A 336 11.11 29.91 -9.09
C HIS A 336 9.91 29.95 -8.15
N GLN A 337 9.86 30.94 -7.27
CA GLN A 337 8.77 31.10 -6.30
C GLN A 337 7.97 32.35 -6.63
N CYS A 338 6.65 32.30 -6.48
CA CYS A 338 5.79 33.47 -6.61
C CYS A 338 4.72 33.52 -5.52
N MET A 339 4.26 34.74 -5.25
CA MET A 339 3.01 34.95 -4.53
C MET A 339 1.87 34.84 -5.54
N GLY A 340 0.92 33.94 -5.30
CA GLY A 340 -0.25 33.73 -6.15
C GLY A 340 -0.26 32.40 -6.91
N SER A 341 -1.13 32.32 -7.91
CA SER A 341 -1.56 31.06 -8.53
C SER A 341 -0.83 30.67 -9.82
N SER A 342 0.21 31.41 -10.21
CA SER A 342 0.85 31.20 -11.51
C SER A 342 2.34 31.49 -11.46
N VAL A 343 3.16 30.53 -11.91
CA VAL A 343 4.61 30.69 -12.08
C VAL A 343 4.93 30.62 -13.57
N THR A 344 5.67 31.60 -14.10
CA THR A 344 6.10 31.61 -15.50
C THR A 344 7.62 31.65 -15.57
N LEU A 345 8.22 30.80 -16.41
CA LEU A 345 9.66 30.72 -16.61
C LEU A 345 10.02 30.57 -18.09
N GLN A 346 11.17 31.14 -18.45
CA GLN A 346 11.75 30.98 -19.77
C GLN A 346 12.46 29.62 -19.87
N LEU A 347 12.17 28.86 -20.92
CA LEU A 347 12.79 27.57 -21.17
C LEU A 347 14.20 27.77 -21.77
N PRO A 348 15.21 26.98 -21.36
CA PRO A 348 16.55 27.11 -21.92
C PRO A 348 16.57 26.86 -23.44
N LEU A 349 17.33 27.68 -24.18
CA LEU A 349 17.70 27.38 -25.56
C LEU A 349 18.35 25.98 -25.60
N ASN A 350 17.87 25.10 -26.48
CA ASN A 350 18.30 23.69 -26.59
C ASN A 350 17.92 22.78 -25.41
N TYR A 351 16.82 23.05 -24.68
CA TYR A 351 16.32 22.13 -23.65
C TYR A 351 16.14 20.69 -24.14
N TYR A 352 15.85 20.50 -25.44
CA TYR A 352 15.78 19.20 -26.12
C TYR A 352 17.07 18.38 -26.06
N HIS A 353 18.23 19.04 -26.04
CA HIS A 353 19.54 18.40 -25.88
C HIS A 353 19.99 18.41 -24.41
N ASN A 354 19.50 19.34 -23.61
CA ASN A 354 19.84 19.52 -22.20
C ASN A 354 18.92 18.74 -21.27
N LYS A 355 18.77 17.42 -21.42
CA LYS A 355 18.33 16.46 -20.36
C LYS A 355 17.26 16.96 -19.36
N VAL A 356 16.32 17.82 -19.76
CA VAL A 356 15.26 18.32 -18.86
C VAL A 356 14.29 17.17 -18.66
N LEU A 357 14.29 16.59 -17.46
CA LEU A 357 13.51 15.38 -17.20
C LEU A 357 12.07 15.66 -16.80
N GLY A 358 11.78 16.87 -16.28
CA GLY A 358 10.46 17.26 -15.82
C GLY A 358 10.47 18.52 -14.97
N PHE A 359 9.31 18.82 -14.38
CA PHE A 359 9.11 19.95 -13.49
C PHE A 359 8.60 19.47 -12.13
N ALA A 360 9.23 19.95 -11.07
CA ALA A 360 8.64 19.90 -9.73
C ALA A 360 7.74 21.14 -9.57
N ILE A 361 6.59 20.99 -8.94
CA ILE A 361 5.64 22.07 -8.67
C ILE A 361 5.25 21.98 -7.20
N CYS A 362 5.18 23.12 -6.53
CA CYS A 362 4.76 23.26 -5.15
C CYS A 362 3.60 24.25 -5.05
N ALA A 363 2.62 23.91 -4.21
CA ALA A 363 1.56 24.81 -3.78
C ALA A 363 1.45 24.76 -2.26
N VAL A 364 1.48 25.91 -1.60
CA VAL A 364 1.25 26.01 -0.16
C VAL A 364 -0.03 26.77 0.06
N SER A 365 -1.05 26.08 0.58
CA SER A 365 -2.36 26.65 0.84
C SER A 365 -2.57 26.85 2.33
N LYS A 366 -3.05 28.05 2.70
CA LYS A 366 -3.45 28.36 4.08
C LYS A 366 -4.91 28.01 4.27
N PHE A 367 -5.19 27.17 5.23
CA PHE A 367 -6.55 26.77 5.57
C PHE A 367 -6.94 27.46 6.88
N ARG A 368 -7.77 28.51 6.80
CA ARG A 368 -8.20 29.31 7.96
C ARG A 368 -9.68 29.03 8.25
N GLY A 369 -9.95 28.35 9.37
CA GLY A 369 -11.29 28.27 9.95
C GLY A 369 -11.97 26.90 9.81
N ALA A 370 -12.70 26.52 10.85
CA ALA A 370 -13.22 25.19 11.11
C ALA A 370 -13.91 24.52 9.90
N HIS A 371 -13.26 23.48 9.36
CA HIS A 371 -13.84 22.61 8.34
C HIS A 371 -14.89 21.69 8.98
N TYR A 372 -16.10 22.21 9.22
CA TYR A 372 -17.19 21.42 9.82
C TYR A 372 -17.76 20.34 8.88
N CYS A 373 -17.26 20.21 7.64
CA CYS A 373 -17.74 19.26 6.64
C CYS A 373 -16.59 18.73 5.76
N ALA A 374 -16.81 17.53 5.21
CA ALA A 374 -15.98 16.86 4.22
C ALA A 374 -15.42 17.81 3.16
N SER A 375 -14.09 17.95 3.03
CA SER A 375 -13.50 18.76 1.96
C SER A 375 -13.29 17.98 0.66
N ASP A 376 -14.02 18.37 -0.39
CA ASP A 376 -13.71 18.02 -1.78
C ASP A 376 -12.46 18.81 -2.23
N LEU A 377 -11.31 18.54 -1.59
CA LEU A 377 -10.06 19.22 -1.87
C LEU A 377 -9.45 18.68 -3.17
N SER A 378 -9.18 19.58 -4.10
CA SER A 378 -8.37 19.27 -5.28
C SER A 378 -7.37 20.40 -5.54
N VAL A 379 -6.15 20.00 -5.88
CA VAL A 379 -5.08 20.89 -6.29
C VAL A 379 -4.66 20.46 -7.68
N ARG A 380 -4.91 21.33 -8.66
CA ARG A 380 -4.64 21.06 -10.07
C ARG A 380 -3.60 22.04 -10.60
N CYS A 381 -2.66 21.56 -11.38
CA CYS A 381 -1.73 22.40 -12.13
C CYS A 381 -2.06 22.34 -13.62
N PHE A 382 -2.10 23.50 -14.27
CA PHE A 382 -2.21 23.69 -15.71
C PHE A 382 -0.88 24.21 -16.23
N CYS A 383 -0.17 23.37 -16.97
CA CYS A 383 1.08 23.69 -17.65
C CYS A 383 0.75 24.20 -19.05
N ILE A 384 1.21 25.40 -19.38
CA ILE A 384 1.00 26.09 -20.64
C ILE A 384 2.38 26.37 -21.24
N PHE A 385 2.67 25.78 -22.39
CA PHE A 385 3.94 25.92 -23.08
C PHE A 385 3.73 26.72 -24.36
N LYS A 386 4.35 27.90 -24.44
CA LYS A 386 4.27 28.73 -25.64
C LYS A 386 5.39 28.37 -26.59
N GLY A 387 5.06 28.23 -27.86
CA GLY A 387 6.02 27.90 -28.90
C GLY A 387 5.63 28.43 -30.27
N ASP A 388 6.58 28.35 -31.19
CA ASP A 388 6.53 29.02 -32.50
C ASP A 388 5.42 28.46 -33.42
N HIS A 389 4.85 27.31 -33.08
CA HIS A 389 3.81 26.61 -33.85
C HIS A 389 2.49 26.45 -33.08
N GLY A 390 2.31 27.20 -32.00
CA GLY A 390 1.12 27.18 -31.14
C GLY A 390 1.41 26.72 -29.72
N ASP A 391 0.47 27.03 -28.82
CA ASP A 391 0.58 26.72 -27.41
C ASP A 391 0.18 25.26 -27.12
N PHE A 392 0.96 24.58 -26.28
CA PHE A 392 0.61 23.27 -25.75
C PHE A 392 0.13 23.39 -24.30
N ASN A 393 -0.98 22.71 -23.99
CA ASN A 393 -1.60 22.76 -22.68
C ASN A 393 -1.70 21.34 -22.10
N TYR A 394 -1.16 21.15 -20.90
CA TYR A 394 -1.29 19.93 -20.12
C TYR A 394 -1.81 20.25 -18.73
N ASN A 395 -2.63 19.39 -18.14
CA ASN A 395 -3.01 19.55 -16.75
C ASN A 395 -2.97 18.22 -16.00
N PHE A 396 -2.70 18.32 -14.72
CA PHE A 396 -2.70 17.17 -13.82
C PHE A 396 -3.09 17.60 -12.41
N TYR A 397 -3.58 16.63 -11.64
CA TYR A 397 -3.84 16.81 -10.23
C TYR A 397 -2.57 16.54 -9.44
N MET A 398 -2.20 17.51 -8.60
CA MET A 398 -1.24 17.35 -7.52
C MET A 398 -1.92 16.63 -6.35
N VAL A 399 -3.19 16.95 -6.08
CA VAL A 399 -4.06 16.24 -5.13
C VAL A 399 -5.49 16.22 -5.66
N ASP A 400 -6.18 15.10 -5.47
CA ASP A 400 -7.61 14.96 -5.69
C ASP A 400 -8.16 13.98 -4.65
N TRP A 401 -8.86 14.49 -3.65
CA TRP A 401 -9.44 13.65 -2.61
C TRP A 401 -10.80 13.06 -2.99
N GLY A 402 -11.36 13.44 -4.14
CA GLY A 402 -12.71 13.07 -4.53
C GLY A 402 -13.72 13.45 -3.43
N SER A 403 -14.67 12.55 -3.17
CA SER A 403 -15.73 12.74 -2.16
C SER A 403 -15.36 12.23 -0.76
N ARG A 404 -14.06 12.13 -0.43
CA ARG A 404 -13.61 11.63 0.88
C ARG A 404 -13.78 12.70 1.96
N VAL A 405 -14.35 12.31 3.09
CA VAL A 405 -14.51 13.18 4.26
C VAL A 405 -13.16 13.37 4.96
N ARG A 406 -12.46 14.46 4.65
CA ARG A 406 -11.16 14.81 5.23
C ARG A 406 -11.17 16.22 5.80
N PHE A 407 -10.30 16.44 6.78
CA PHE A 407 -10.13 17.72 7.47
C PHE A 407 -8.65 18.12 7.44
N LEU A 408 -8.34 19.40 7.25
CA LEU A 408 -6.97 19.91 7.38
C LEU A 408 -6.82 20.73 8.65
N ASP A 409 -5.96 20.28 9.57
CA ASP A 409 -5.71 20.94 10.87
C ASP A 409 -4.64 22.03 10.81
N SER A 410 -4.02 22.22 9.65
CA SER A 410 -2.89 23.15 9.48
C SER A 410 -2.73 23.58 8.02
N ASP A 411 -1.82 24.51 7.77
CA ASP A 411 -1.33 24.80 6.42
C ASP A 411 -0.73 23.54 5.80
N HIS A 412 -0.95 23.36 4.49
CA HIS A 412 -0.47 22.18 3.77
C HIS A 412 0.33 22.54 2.54
N ILE A 413 1.39 21.76 2.32
CA ILE A 413 2.25 21.77 1.15
C ILE A 413 1.79 20.63 0.22
N PHE A 414 1.49 20.97 -1.02
CA PHE A 414 1.19 20.04 -2.09
C PHE A 414 2.35 20.06 -3.08
N LEU A 415 2.92 18.89 -3.35
CA LEU A 415 4.05 18.72 -4.25
C LEU A 415 3.66 17.82 -5.42
N GLY A 416 4.03 18.22 -6.63
CA GLY A 416 3.79 17.45 -7.85
C GLY A 416 5.06 17.40 -8.70
N TYR A 417 5.36 16.26 -9.31
CA TYR A 417 6.40 16.11 -10.32
C TYR A 417 5.78 15.58 -11.60
N VAL A 418 5.98 16.32 -12.69
CA VAL A 418 5.54 15.92 -14.02
C VAL A 418 6.75 15.72 -14.93
N PRO A 419 6.96 14.51 -15.48
CA PRO A 419 8.04 14.28 -16.42
C PRO A 419 7.77 15.02 -17.75
N TRP A 420 8.83 15.52 -18.36
CA TRP A 420 8.77 16.28 -19.62
C TRP A 420 8.06 15.50 -20.73
N SER A 421 8.22 14.17 -20.79
CA SER A 421 7.55 13.31 -21.77
C SER A 421 6.03 13.37 -21.73
N LYS A 422 5.42 13.66 -20.56
CA LYS A 422 3.97 13.86 -20.43
C LYS A 422 3.54 15.26 -20.91
N CYS A 423 4.47 16.21 -20.93
CA CYS A 423 4.27 17.57 -21.43
C CYS A 423 4.49 17.70 -22.95
N THR A 424 4.79 16.61 -23.67
CA THR A 424 5.09 16.65 -25.12
C THR A 424 4.38 15.55 -25.91
N LEU A 425 3.27 15.00 -25.42
CA LEU A 425 2.55 13.90 -26.09
C LEU A 425 2.30 14.26 -27.56
N ILE A 426 3.01 13.54 -28.43
CA ILE A 426 3.00 13.67 -29.88
C ILE A 426 1.59 13.32 -30.36
N GLU A 427 0.96 14.18 -31.15
CA GLU A 427 -0.27 13.84 -31.86
C GLU A 427 -0.04 12.51 -32.61
N THR A 428 -0.79 11.49 -32.21
CA THR A 428 -0.68 10.13 -32.76
C THR A 428 -0.76 10.17 -34.28
N GLY A 429 0.31 9.75 -34.96
CA GLY A 429 0.31 9.47 -36.40
C GLY A 429 1.07 10.45 -37.31
N LYS A 430 1.76 11.47 -36.79
CA LYS A 430 2.65 12.34 -37.60
C LYS A 430 4.09 12.33 -37.08
N LEU A 431 5.05 12.42 -38.00
CA LEU A 431 6.48 12.59 -37.66
C LEU A 431 6.65 13.73 -36.65
N PRO A 432 7.56 13.61 -35.67
CA PRO A 432 7.76 14.62 -34.64
C PRO A 432 8.21 15.93 -35.29
N ILE A 433 7.29 16.89 -35.41
CA ILE A 433 7.65 18.28 -35.64
C ILE A 433 8.33 18.74 -34.34
N LYS A 434 9.58 19.21 -34.43
CA LYS A 434 10.31 19.75 -33.27
C LYS A 434 9.62 21.06 -32.82
N HIS A 435 8.74 20.98 -31.82
CA HIS A 435 8.04 22.14 -31.28
C HIS A 435 8.91 22.96 -30.31
N CYS A 436 9.67 23.93 -30.81
CA CYS A 436 10.45 24.83 -29.95
C CYS A 436 9.55 25.67 -29.02
N TYR A 437 9.34 25.19 -27.79
CA TYR A 437 8.74 25.98 -26.71
C TYR A 437 9.79 26.91 -26.08
N THR A 438 9.42 28.17 -25.89
CA THR A 438 10.30 29.22 -25.34
C THR A 438 9.91 29.62 -23.92
N GLU A 439 8.65 29.44 -23.55
CA GLU A 439 8.11 29.82 -22.24
C GLU A 439 7.22 28.70 -21.68
N ALA A 440 7.30 28.46 -20.38
CA ALA A 440 6.41 27.58 -19.63
C ALA A 440 5.71 28.35 -18.50
N THR A 441 4.39 28.25 -18.43
CA THR A 441 3.56 28.81 -17.37
C THR A 441 2.81 27.71 -16.64
N PHE A 442 2.88 27.72 -15.31
CA PHE A 442 2.26 26.74 -14.42
C PHE A 442 1.20 27.45 -13.58
N LYS A 443 -0.08 27.29 -13.96
CA LYS A 443 -1.21 27.83 -13.22
C LYS A 443 -1.76 26.79 -12.26
N ILE A 444 -1.70 27.07 -10.97
CA ILE A 444 -2.20 26.20 -9.91
C ILE A 444 -3.59 26.66 -9.51
N VAL A 445 -4.49 25.70 -9.32
CA VAL A 445 -5.85 25.94 -8.85
C VAL A 445 -6.09 25.04 -7.65
N VAL A 446 -6.38 25.65 -6.50
CA VAL A 446 -6.80 24.96 -5.28
C VAL A 446 -8.30 25.15 -5.13
N LYS A 447 -9.03 24.04 -5.10
CA LYS A 447 -10.48 24.02 -4.90
C LYS A 447 -10.79 23.26 -3.62
N GLU A 448 -11.60 23.84 -2.76
CA GLU A 448 -12.06 23.25 -1.50
C GLU A 448 -13.56 23.52 -1.34
N ASN A 449 -14.37 22.50 -1.04
CA ASN A 449 -15.81 22.65 -0.80
C ASN A 449 -16.57 23.38 -1.92
N GLY A 450 -16.15 23.18 -3.17
CA GLY A 450 -16.76 23.88 -4.31
C GLY A 450 -16.20 25.29 -4.58
N ALA A 451 -15.49 25.90 -3.62
CA ALA A 451 -14.92 27.23 -3.73
C ALA A 451 -13.45 27.20 -4.18
N TYR A 452 -13.00 28.26 -4.84
CA TYR A 452 -11.60 28.45 -5.23
C TYR A 452 -10.85 29.18 -4.11
N ALA A 453 -9.76 28.60 -3.62
CA ALA A 453 -8.91 29.28 -2.66
C ALA A 453 -8.12 30.40 -3.37
N SER A 454 -8.02 31.56 -2.72
CA SER A 454 -7.34 32.74 -3.27
C SER A 454 -6.02 33.07 -2.57
N ASP A 455 -5.77 32.53 -1.36
CA ASP A 455 -4.57 32.79 -0.56
C ASP A 455 -3.65 31.56 -0.50
N PHE A 456 -2.77 31.45 -1.49
CA PHE A 456 -1.75 30.40 -1.54
C PHE A 456 -0.48 30.88 -2.26
N ARG A 457 0.62 30.18 -2.01
CA ARG A 457 1.93 30.41 -2.64
C ARG A 457 2.24 29.27 -3.60
N ALA A 458 2.90 29.58 -4.71
CA ALA A 458 3.26 28.61 -5.74
C ALA A 458 4.76 28.66 -6.06
N ALA A 459 5.34 27.52 -6.42
CA ALA A 459 6.71 27.45 -6.93
C ALA A 459 6.91 26.32 -7.94
N VAL A 460 7.94 26.47 -8.79
CA VAL A 460 8.37 25.51 -9.83
C VAL A 460 9.89 25.34 -9.82
#